data_AF-A0AAV0JFY3-F1
#
_entry.id   AF-A0AAV0JFY3-F1
#
_cell.length_a   1.000
_cell.length_b   1.000
_cell.length_c   1.000
_cell.angle_alpha   90.00
_cell.angle_beta   90.00
_cell.angle_gamma   90.00
#
_symmetry.space_group_name_H-M   'P 1'
#
loop_
_entity.id
_entity.type
_entity.pdbx_description
1 polymer ?
#
loop_
_entity_poly.entity_id
_entity_poly.type
_entity_poly.pdbx_seq_one_letter_code
_entity_poly.pdbx_strand_id
1 'polypeptide(L)'
;MYVRAVPPTDLNRNTEWFTYPGVWTTYIIILFTSWFMVLCLLGCSAGTAWTVVHLAHFLVTYHFFHWKKGTPFADDQGIYNGLTWWEQIENGKQLTRNRKFLTVVPVVL
;
A
#
# COMPACT_ATOMS: atom_id res chain seq x y z
N MET A 1 -25.59 -3.30 31.68
CA MET A 1 -24.63 -4.29 31.13
C MET A 1 -24.40 -3.95 29.66
N TYR A 2 -23.25 -3.38 29.28
CA TYR A 2 -22.91 -3.22 27.87
C TYR A 2 -22.13 -4.45 27.41
N VAL A 3 -22.66 -5.18 26.44
CA VAL A 3 -21.96 -6.31 25.83
C VAL A 3 -20.84 -5.75 24.95
N ARG A 4 -19.57 -6.04 25.27
CA ARG A 4 -18.47 -5.80 24.33
C ARG A 4 -18.61 -6.82 23.21
N ALA A 5 -19.04 -6.36 22.04
CA ALA A 5 -18.96 -7.17 20.83
C ALA A 5 -17.48 -7.42 20.50
N VAL A 6 -17.12 -8.68 20.26
CA VAL A 6 -15.79 -9.02 19.74
C VAL A 6 -15.72 -8.46 18.31
N PRO A 7 -14.66 -7.72 17.94
CA PRO A 7 -14.52 -7.26 16.58
C PRO A 7 -14.50 -8.46 15.63
N PRO A 8 -15.23 -8.42 14.50
CA PRO A 8 -15.19 -9.50 13.52
C PRO A 8 -13.75 -9.70 13.05
N THR A 9 -13.38 -10.94 12.80
CA THR A 9 -12.09 -11.28 12.19
C THR A 9 -11.95 -10.57 10.86
N ASP A 10 -10.81 -9.90 10.63
CA ASP A 10 -10.52 -9.31 9.33
C ASP A 10 -10.38 -10.43 8.30
N LEU A 11 -11.32 -10.50 7.35
CA LEU A 11 -11.31 -11.48 6.27
C LEU A 11 -10.52 -10.95 5.05
N ASN A 12 -10.03 -9.71 5.09
CA ASN A 12 -9.37 -9.06 3.96
C ASN A 12 -7.91 -9.51 3.79
N ARG A 13 -7.71 -10.75 3.34
CA ARG A 13 -6.37 -11.29 3.02
C ARG A 13 -5.60 -10.46 1.99
N ASN A 14 -6.32 -9.70 1.15
CA ASN A 14 -5.74 -8.89 0.08
C ASN A 14 -4.94 -7.68 0.59
N THR A 15 -5.34 -7.09 1.72
CA THR A 15 -4.69 -5.89 2.28
C THR A 15 -4.29 -6.02 3.75
N GLU A 16 -4.65 -7.11 4.44
CA GLU A 16 -4.30 -7.32 5.86
C GLU A 16 -2.78 -7.26 6.12
N TRP A 17 -1.97 -7.67 5.14
CA TRP A 17 -0.52 -7.72 5.27
C TRP A 17 0.09 -6.35 5.56
N PHE A 18 -0.61 -5.24 5.25
CA PHE A 18 -0.19 -3.88 5.66
C PHE A 18 -0.13 -3.69 7.17
N THR A 19 -0.80 -4.55 7.95
CA THR A 19 -0.80 -4.51 9.41
C THR A 19 0.37 -5.28 10.03
N TYR A 20 1.13 -6.04 9.24
CA TYR A 20 2.21 -6.87 9.75
C TYR A 20 3.42 -6.02 10.19
N PRO A 21 4.14 -6.47 11.23
CA PRO A 21 5.34 -5.76 11.67
C PRO A 21 6.39 -5.74 10.56
N GLY A 22 7.04 -4.59 10.37
CA GLY A 22 8.15 -4.43 9.41
C GLY A 22 7.74 -4.00 7.99
N VAL A 23 6.45 -3.95 7.65
CA VAL A 23 5.98 -3.56 6.31
C VAL A 23 6.53 -2.20 5.87
N TRP A 24 6.52 -1.21 6.77
CA TRP A 24 7.02 0.13 6.46
C TRP A 24 8.52 0.13 6.18
N THR A 25 9.28 -0.64 6.95
CA THR A 25 10.72 -0.80 6.76
C THR A 25 11.00 -1.46 5.42
N THR A 26 10.32 -2.56 5.11
CA THR A 26 10.43 -3.23 3.81
C THR A 26 10.07 -2.30 2.66
N TYR A 27 9.02 -1.49 2.81
CA TYR A 27 8.61 -0.50 1.82
C TYR A 27 9.73 0.52 1.53
N ILE A 28 10.32 1.09 2.58
CA ILE A 28 11.43 2.05 2.45
C ILE A 28 12.65 1.40 1.80
N ILE A 29 12.96 0.15 2.16
CA ILE A 29 14.06 -0.62 1.56
C ILE A 29 13.80 -0.85 0.06
N ILE A 30 12.58 -1.19 -0.35
CA ILE A 30 12.21 -1.36 -1.75
C ILE A 30 12.42 -0.05 -2.53
N LEU A 31 11.98 1.09 -1.97
CA LEU A 31 12.19 2.40 -2.61
C LEU A 31 13.68 2.71 -2.79
N PHE A 32 14.47 2.56 -1.72
CA PHE A 32 15.90 2.86 -1.78
C PHE A 32 16.65 1.91 -2.71
N THR A 33 16.29 0.62 -2.70
CA THR A 33 16.87 -0.37 -3.62
C THR A 33 16.51 -0.04 -5.07
N SER A 34 15.26 0.35 -5.34
CA SER A 34 14.83 0.76 -6.69
C SER A 34 15.61 1.98 -7.16
N TRP A 35 15.81 2.97 -6.28
CA TRP A 35 16.63 4.14 -6.57
C TRP A 35 18.07 3.77 -6.89
N PHE A 36 18.68 2.91 -6.06
CA PHE A 36 20.05 2.44 -6.28
C PHE A 36 20.17 1.67 -7.60
N MET A 37 19.20 0.81 -7.93
CA MET A 37 19.17 0.10 -9.20
C MET A 37 19.07 1.05 -10.39
N VAL A 38 18.19 2.05 -10.34
CA VAL A 38 18.09 3.07 -11.41
C VAL A 38 19.40 3.84 -11.55
N LEU A 39 20.01 4.24 -10.43
CA LEU A 39 21.28 4.96 -10.40
C LEU A 39 22.40 4.14 -11.05
N CYS A 40 22.55 2.87 -10.66
CA CYS A 40 23.60 2.00 -11.16
C CYS A 40 23.39 1.56 -12.61
N LEU A 41 22.16 1.22 -12.99
CA LEU A 41 21.87 0.67 -14.33
C LEU A 41 21.82 1.74 -15.41
N LEU A 42 21.33 2.95 -15.09
CA LEU A 42 21.20 4.03 -16.07
C LEU A 42 22.37 5.03 -16.03
N GLY A 43 23.22 4.99 -15.00
CA GLY A 43 24.36 5.90 -14.85
C GLY A 43 23.96 7.38 -14.77
N CYS A 44 22.72 7.66 -14.36
CA CYS A 44 22.16 9.00 -14.32
C CYS A 44 22.50 9.74 -13.01
N SER A 45 22.09 11.02 -12.90
CA SER A 45 22.26 11.75 -11.65
C SER A 45 21.34 11.21 -10.55
N ALA A 46 21.73 11.37 -9.27
CA ALA A 46 20.90 10.97 -8.14
C ALA A 46 19.48 11.59 -8.16
N GLY A 47 19.36 12.85 -8.62
CA GLY A 47 18.07 13.53 -8.77
C GLY A 47 17.22 12.89 -9.86
N THR A 48 17.81 12.57 -11.02
CA THR A 48 17.12 11.86 -12.10
C THR A 48 16.63 10.49 -11.63
N ALA A 49 17.45 9.74 -10.90
CA ALA A 49 17.06 8.45 -10.36
C ALA A 49 15.84 8.55 -9.41
N TRP A 50 15.79 9.57 -8.54
CA TRP A 50 14.62 9.82 -7.70
C TRP A 50 13.38 10.16 -8.52
N THR A 51 13.49 11.01 -9.56
CA THR A 51 12.37 11.31 -10.45
C THR A 51 11.80 10.05 -11.10
N VAL A 52 12.66 9.15 -11.59
CA VAL A 52 12.22 7.88 -12.19
C VAL A 52 11.52 7.00 -11.17
N VAL A 53 12.06 6.87 -9.95
CA VAL A 53 11.42 6.10 -8.87
C VAL A 53 10.08 6.71 -8.47
N HIS A 54 9.97 8.03 -8.38
CA HIS A 54 8.71 8.72 -8.08
C HIS A 54 7.66 8.42 -9.17
N LEU A 55 7.98 8.59 -10.44
CA LEU A 55 7.04 8.30 -11.53
C LEU A 55 6.61 6.82 -11.56
N ALA A 56 7.55 5.89 -11.38
CA ALA A 56 7.25 4.46 -11.31
C ALA A 56 6.37 4.12 -10.10
N HIS A 57 6.70 4.69 -8.93
CA HIS A 57 5.93 4.55 -7.70
C HIS A 57 4.50 5.06 -7.88
N PHE A 58 4.31 6.24 -8.47
CA PHE A 58 2.99 6.79 -8.79
C PHE A 58 2.17 5.83 -9.66
N LEU A 59 2.74 5.34 -10.77
CA LEU A 59 2.04 4.43 -11.68
C LEU A 59 1.62 3.14 -10.99
N VAL A 60 2.53 2.51 -10.24
CA VAL A 60 2.26 1.26 -9.52
C VAL A 60 1.23 1.48 -8.43
N THR A 61 1.44 2.45 -7.54
CA THR A 61 0.54 2.68 -6.40
C THR A 61 -0.83 3.16 -6.85
N TYR A 62 -0.94 4.01 -7.88
CA TYR A 62 -2.22 4.39 -8.44
C TYR A 62 -2.97 3.19 -9.02
N HIS A 63 -2.29 2.35 -9.81
CA HIS A 63 -2.90 1.16 -10.40
C HIS A 63 -3.45 0.21 -9.32
N PHE A 64 -2.64 -0.11 -8.30
CA PHE A 64 -3.07 -1.06 -7.28
C PHE A 64 -4.04 -0.45 -6.28
N PHE A 65 -3.76 0.73 -5.72
CA PHE A 65 -4.57 1.30 -4.65
C PHE A 65 -5.85 1.96 -5.15
N HIS A 66 -5.83 2.61 -6.30
CA HIS A 66 -6.94 3.47 -6.73
C HIS A 66 -7.69 2.95 -7.97
N TRP A 67 -7.08 2.07 -8.77
CA TRP A 67 -7.74 1.51 -9.96
C TRP A 67 -8.23 0.08 -9.76
N LYS A 68 -7.39 -0.80 -9.21
CA LYS A 68 -7.72 -2.21 -8.99
C LYS A 68 -8.81 -2.35 -7.93
N LYS A 69 -9.84 -3.12 -8.27
CA LYS A 69 -10.96 -3.48 -7.40
C LYS A 69 -11.03 -4.98 -7.15
N GLY A 70 -11.68 -5.35 -6.06
CA GLY A 70 -11.90 -6.74 -5.68
C GLY A 70 -10.66 -7.41 -5.09
N THR A 71 -10.76 -8.73 -5.02
CA THR A 71 -9.95 -9.63 -4.20
C THR A 71 -9.95 -10.99 -4.89
N PRO A 72 -8.83 -11.73 -4.92
CA PRO A 72 -8.80 -13.08 -5.47
C PRO A 72 -9.30 -14.15 -4.49
N PHE A 73 -9.68 -13.77 -3.26
CA PHE A 73 -10.03 -14.70 -2.19
C PHE A 73 -11.54 -14.95 -2.14
N ALA A 74 -11.97 -16.22 -2.17
CA ALA A 74 -13.39 -16.57 -2.11
C ALA A 74 -13.98 -16.48 -0.68
N ASP A 75 -13.12 -16.52 0.34
CA ASP A 75 -13.53 -16.54 1.76
C ASP A 75 -14.22 -15.25 2.21
N ASP A 76 -14.01 -14.14 1.50
CA ASP A 76 -14.65 -12.87 1.77
C ASP A 76 -16.08 -12.75 1.18
N GLN A 77 -16.57 -13.80 0.51
CA GLN A 77 -17.93 -13.85 -0.07
C GLN A 77 -18.25 -12.67 -1.01
N GLY A 78 -17.23 -12.05 -1.61
CA GLY A 78 -17.38 -10.96 -2.57
C GLY A 78 -17.66 -9.60 -1.95
N ILE A 79 -17.57 -9.44 -0.62
CA ILE A 79 -17.83 -8.16 0.06
C ILE A 79 -16.90 -7.03 -0.42
N TYR A 80 -15.73 -7.36 -0.97
CA TYR A 80 -14.76 -6.39 -1.47
C TYR A 80 -14.80 -6.17 -2.99
N ASN A 81 -15.66 -6.86 -3.74
CA ASN A 81 -15.67 -6.81 -5.22
C ASN A 81 -15.85 -5.40 -5.79
N GLY A 82 -16.62 -4.55 -5.11
CA GLY A 82 -16.85 -3.16 -5.52
C GLY A 82 -15.78 -2.16 -5.05
N LEU A 83 -14.89 -2.58 -4.15
CA LEU A 83 -13.95 -1.72 -3.44
C LEU A 83 -12.55 -1.79 -4.07
N THR A 84 -11.93 -0.62 -4.18
CA THR A 84 -10.50 -0.49 -4.49
C THR A 84 -9.64 -1.04 -3.36
N TRP A 85 -8.37 -1.35 -3.63
CA TRP A 85 -7.47 -1.77 -2.55
C TRP A 85 -7.28 -0.68 -1.49
N TRP A 86 -7.31 0.60 -1.89
CA TRP A 86 -7.29 1.71 -0.92
C TRP A 86 -8.50 1.67 0.01
N GLU A 87 -9.69 1.41 -0.49
CA GLU A 87 -10.91 1.32 0.32
C GLU A 87 -10.90 0.08 1.22
N GLN A 88 -10.26 -0.99 0.77
CA GLN A 88 -10.09 -2.25 1.50
C GLN A 88 -9.17 -2.14 2.73
N ILE A 89 -8.09 -1.35 2.66
CA ILE A 89 -7.11 -1.21 3.76
C ILE A 89 -7.79 -0.82 5.06
N GLU A 90 -7.54 -1.62 6.12
CA GLU A 90 -8.06 -1.42 7.47
C GLU A 90 -9.58 -1.16 7.49
N ASN A 91 -10.32 -1.91 6.67
CA ASN A 91 -11.78 -1.86 6.59
C ASN A 91 -12.33 -0.45 6.28
N GLY A 92 -11.63 0.31 5.44
CA GLY A 92 -12.07 1.66 5.07
C GLY A 92 -11.83 2.73 6.13
N LYS A 93 -11.23 2.39 7.29
CA LYS A 93 -11.04 3.34 8.38
C LYS A 93 -10.08 4.44 7.97
N GLN A 94 -10.53 5.69 8.05
CA GLN A 94 -9.73 6.85 7.67
C GLN A 94 -8.67 7.21 8.71
N LEU A 95 -7.61 7.90 8.27
CA LEU A 95 -6.56 8.48 9.12
C LEU A 95 -5.85 7.49 10.06
N THR A 96 -5.89 6.21 9.72
CA THR A 96 -5.09 5.18 10.38
C THR A 96 -3.60 5.43 10.14
N ARG A 97 -2.77 4.77 10.95
CA ARG A 97 -1.32 4.91 10.88
C ARG A 97 -0.80 4.52 9.48
N ASN A 98 -1.29 3.42 8.91
CA ASN A 98 -0.88 2.92 7.60
C ASN A 98 -1.36 3.83 6.47
N ARG A 99 -2.62 4.31 6.49
CA ARG A 99 -3.10 5.26 5.49
C ARG A 99 -2.30 6.56 5.49
N LYS A 100 -2.00 7.09 6.68
CA LYS A 100 -1.13 8.29 6.80
C LYS A 100 0.24 8.04 6.19
N PHE A 101 0.86 6.90 6.49
CA PHE A 101 2.14 6.52 5.90
C PHE A 101 2.07 6.47 4.37
N LEU A 102 1.11 5.73 3.81
CA LEU A 102 0.94 5.56 2.37
C LEU A 102 0.58 6.88 1.64
N THR A 103 -0.08 7.82 2.31
CA THR A 103 -0.34 9.16 1.77
C THR A 103 0.89 10.07 1.82
N VAL A 104 1.72 9.97 2.86
CA VAL A 104 2.90 10.84 3.03
C VAL A 104 4.06 10.44 2.12
N VAL A 105 4.27 9.14 1.89
CA VAL A 105 5.37 8.63 1.05
C VAL A 105 5.47 9.34 -0.32
N PRO A 106 4.43 9.40 -1.17
CA PRO A 106 4.52 10.06 -2.48
C PRO A 106 4.72 11.58 -2.39
N VAL A 107 4.46 12.21 -1.24
CA VAL A 107 4.70 13.66 -1.03
C VAL A 107 6.17 13.93 -0.71
N VAL A 108 6.85 12.97 -0.08
CA VAL A 108 8.26 13.09 0.32
C VAL A 108 9.22 12.55 -0.74
N LEU A 109 8.77 11.61 -1.57
CA LEU A 109 9.53 10.99 -2.66
C LEU A 109 9.83 11.98 -3.78
#